data_AF-A0A6G0TMU3-F1
#
_entry.id   AF-A0A6G0TMU3-F1
#
_cell.length_a   1.000
_cell.length_b   1.000
_cell.length_c   1.000
_cell.angle_alpha   90.00
_cell.angle_beta   90.00
_cell.angle_gamma   90.00
#
_symmetry.space_group_name_H-M   'P 1'
#
loop_
_entity.id
_entity.type
_entity.pdbx_description
1 polymer ?
#
loop_
_entity_poly.entity_id
_entity_poly.type
_entity_poly.pdbx_seq_one_letter_code
_entity_poly.pdbx_strand_id
1 'polypeptide(L)'
;MKNSERRKEKSRDAARSRRSKETEIFTDLGSALPLPASVISQLDKATIMRLTIASFKIMDALSSTNIDVKPDEKDCPPNMSGICNKALDGIVLITTADGDIIFISENISSYLGLSQIDLIGQSIYEFAHLCDQAELKDILTNKDIGEQKSFFVRMKCTLTNKGRNVNLKSASYKA
;
A
#
# COMPACT_ATOMS: atom_id res chain seq x y z
N MET A 1 17.26 47.00 17.53
CA MET A 1 17.50 46.16 16.33
C MET A 1 18.28 44.87 16.62
N LYS A 2 19.43 44.87 17.32
CA LYS A 2 20.25 43.65 17.57
C LYS A 2 19.53 42.49 18.32
N ASN A 3 18.59 42.81 19.22
CA ASN A 3 17.87 41.78 20.00
C ASN A 3 16.82 41.03 19.14
N SER A 4 16.21 41.71 18.15
CA SER A 4 15.25 41.04 17.24
C SER A 4 15.95 40.09 16.28
N GLU A 5 17.17 40.41 15.82
CA GLU A 5 17.94 39.52 14.95
C GLU A 5 18.36 38.25 15.67
N ARG A 6 18.89 38.34 16.90
CA ARG A 6 19.23 37.16 17.71
C ARG A 6 18.03 36.25 17.99
N ARG A 7 16.85 36.83 18.21
CA ARG A 7 15.61 36.03 18.38
C ARG A 7 15.20 35.33 17.10
N LYS A 8 15.29 36.01 15.95
CA LYS A 8 15.03 35.41 14.63
C LYS A 8 16.00 34.29 14.30
N GLU A 9 17.29 34.48 14.62
CA GLU A 9 18.33 33.47 14.43
C GLU A 9 18.07 32.21 15.26
N LYS A 10 17.83 32.37 16.57
CA LYS A 10 17.47 31.24 17.44
C LYS A 10 16.23 30.48 16.95
N SER A 11 15.21 31.20 16.47
CA SER A 11 14.00 30.60 15.91
C SER A 11 14.30 29.79 14.65
N ARG A 12 15.18 30.30 13.77
CA ARG A 12 15.62 29.61 12.55
C ARG A 12 16.39 28.34 12.87
N ASP A 13 17.30 28.39 13.83
CA ASP A 13 18.10 27.22 14.22
C ASP A 13 17.24 26.15 14.89
N ALA A 14 16.29 26.55 15.75
CA ALA A 14 15.31 25.64 16.32
C ALA A 14 14.44 24.96 15.24
N ALA A 15 13.98 25.72 14.24
CA ALA A 15 13.20 25.17 13.13
C ALA A 15 14.03 24.23 12.25
N ARG A 16 15.31 24.52 12.02
CA ARG A 16 16.24 23.64 11.30
C ARG A 16 16.46 22.34 12.07
N SER A 17 16.79 22.42 13.37
CA SER A 17 16.97 21.26 14.23
C SER A 17 15.74 20.36 14.24
N ARG A 18 14.53 20.95 14.34
CA ARG A 18 13.27 20.20 14.24
C ARG A 18 13.14 19.45 12.91
N ARG A 19 13.42 20.09 11.77
CA ARG A 19 13.35 19.45 10.44
C ARG A 19 14.39 18.36 10.25
N SER A 20 15.59 18.55 10.80
CA SER A 20 16.65 17.53 10.79
C SER A 20 16.19 16.29 11.56
N LYS A 21 15.71 16.47 12.79
CA LYS A 21 15.21 15.37 13.63
C LYS A 21 14.01 14.65 13.02
N GLU A 22 13.08 15.40 12.41
CA GLU A 22 11.96 14.82 11.68
C GLU A 22 12.44 13.92 10.52
N THR A 23 13.44 14.38 9.76
CA THR A 23 13.99 13.61 8.63
C THR A 23 14.70 12.34 9.09
N GLU A 24 15.42 12.41 10.20
CA GLU A 24 16.04 11.25 10.86
C GLU A 24 14.98 10.21 11.25
N ILE A 25 13.91 10.63 11.94
CA ILE A 25 12.81 9.74 12.33
C ILE A 25 12.16 9.06 11.11
N PHE A 26 11.94 9.79 10.01
CA PHE A 26 11.41 9.20 8.78
C PHE A 26 12.37 8.21 8.12
N THR A 27 13.68 8.45 8.23
CA THR A 27 14.71 7.55 7.72
C THR A 27 14.71 6.25 8.52
N ASP A 28 14.67 6.35 9.85
CA ASP A 28 14.58 5.20 10.75
C ASP A 28 13.30 4.41 10.52
N LEU A 29 12.16 5.10 10.41
CA LEU A 29 10.88 4.46 10.13
C LEU A 29 10.87 3.74 8.79
N GLY A 30 11.42 4.36 7.74
CA GLY A 30 11.57 3.74 6.43
C GLY A 30 12.42 2.48 6.48
N SER A 31 13.52 2.50 7.25
CA SER A 31 14.41 1.35 7.40
C SER A 31 13.79 0.15 8.11
N ALA A 32 12.72 0.36 8.88
CA ALA A 32 11.97 -0.69 9.55
C ALA A 32 10.91 -1.37 8.67
N LEU A 33 10.62 -0.82 7.47
CA LEU A 33 9.69 -1.44 6.53
C LEU A 33 10.31 -2.68 5.88
N PRO A 34 9.50 -3.71 5.56
CA PRO A 34 9.97 -4.93 4.89
C PRO A 34 10.20 -4.71 3.38
N LEU A 35 10.99 -3.68 3.04
CA LEU A 35 11.29 -3.28 1.67
C LEU A 35 12.81 -3.11 1.49
N PRO A 36 13.34 -3.29 0.28
CA PRO A 36 14.75 -3.05 0.02
C PRO A 36 15.10 -1.57 0.17
N ALA A 37 16.29 -1.27 0.71
CA ALA A 37 16.76 0.10 0.95
C ALA A 37 16.78 0.97 -0.32
N SER A 38 16.99 0.37 -1.49
CA SER A 38 16.93 1.06 -2.78
C SER A 38 15.57 1.69 -3.05
N VAL A 39 14.49 0.98 -2.71
CA VAL A 39 13.12 1.47 -2.84
C VAL A 39 12.83 2.52 -1.78
N ILE A 40 13.17 2.25 -0.52
CA ILE A 40 12.93 3.16 0.62
C ILE A 40 13.55 4.54 0.37
N SER A 41 14.75 4.59 -0.21
CA SER A 41 15.46 5.85 -0.50
C SER A 41 14.74 6.78 -1.48
N GLN A 42 13.79 6.25 -2.27
CA GLN A 42 13.03 6.99 -3.26
C GLN A 42 11.64 7.39 -2.75
N LEU A 43 11.23 6.91 -1.58
CA LEU A 43 9.89 7.16 -1.03
C LEU A 43 9.80 8.57 -0.43
N ASP A 44 8.65 9.19 -0.62
CA ASP A 44 8.30 10.40 0.12
C ASP A 44 7.77 10.05 1.53
N LYS A 45 7.74 11.07 2.40
CA LYS A 45 7.29 10.93 3.79
C LYS A 45 5.85 10.41 3.90
N ALA A 46 4.98 10.83 2.99
CA ALA A 46 3.58 10.42 2.97
C ALA A 46 3.44 8.93 2.65
N THR A 47 4.21 8.43 1.68
CA THR A 47 4.25 7.02 1.31
C THR A 47 4.82 6.16 2.41
N ILE A 48 5.90 6.60 3.07
CA ILE A 48 6.42 5.92 4.27
C ILE A 48 5.30 5.76 5.32
N MET A 49 4.56 6.84 5.63
CA MET A 49 3.43 6.76 6.56
C MET A 49 2.35 5.79 6.09
N ARG A 50 1.94 5.84 4.81
CA ARG A 50 0.91 4.95 4.26
C ARG A 50 1.30 3.48 4.42
N LEU A 51 2.53 3.14 4.03
CA LEU A 51 3.06 1.78 4.12
C LEU A 51 3.14 1.32 5.58
N THR A 52 3.67 2.15 6.48
CA THR A 52 3.73 1.85 7.91
C THR A 52 2.35 1.56 8.50
N ILE A 53 1.35 2.41 8.22
CA ILE A 53 -0.02 2.22 8.71
C ILE A 53 -0.62 0.92 8.15
N ALA A 54 -0.42 0.65 6.86
CA ALA A 54 -0.91 -0.58 6.24
C ALA A 54 -0.25 -1.83 6.85
N SER A 55 1.06 -1.80 7.10
CA SER A 55 1.76 -2.89 7.79
C SER A 55 1.19 -3.16 9.17
N PHE A 56 0.92 -2.12 9.97
CA PHE A 56 0.28 -2.30 11.28
C PHE A 56 -1.13 -2.86 11.17
N LYS A 57 -1.95 -2.39 10.21
CA LYS A 57 -3.29 -2.94 9.97
C LYS A 57 -3.26 -4.42 9.61
N ILE A 58 -2.29 -4.85 8.79
CA ILE A 58 -2.08 -6.28 8.48
C ILE A 58 -1.68 -7.05 9.73
N MET A 59 -0.70 -6.56 10.49
CA MET A 59 -0.25 -7.23 11.72
C MET A 59 -1.38 -7.40 12.73
N ASP A 60 -2.21 -6.37 12.90
CA ASP A 60 -3.38 -6.39 13.77
C ASP A 60 -4.42 -7.42 13.29
N ALA A 61 -4.74 -7.42 11.99
CA ALA A 61 -5.65 -8.39 11.39
C ALA A 61 -5.15 -9.83 11.54
N LEU A 62 -3.85 -10.08 11.31
CA LEU A 62 -3.24 -11.40 11.47
C LEU A 62 -3.21 -11.83 12.94
N SER A 63 -2.95 -10.91 13.88
CA SER A 63 -2.95 -11.23 15.31
C SER A 63 -4.34 -11.57 15.86
N SER A 64 -5.39 -11.02 15.24
CA SER A 64 -6.79 -11.30 15.58
C SER A 64 -7.26 -12.65 15.05
N THR A 65 -6.60 -13.17 14.01
CA THR A 65 -6.83 -14.55 13.58
C THR A 65 -6.06 -15.48 14.52
N ASN A 66 -6.75 -16.37 15.24
CA ASN A 66 -6.16 -17.44 16.06
C ASN A 66 -5.43 -18.50 15.21
N ILE A 67 -4.73 -18.08 14.15
CA ILE A 67 -3.83 -18.93 13.41
C ILE A 67 -2.56 -19.02 14.26
N ASP A 68 -2.46 -20.11 15.03
CA ASP A 68 -1.19 -20.60 15.56
C ASP A 68 -0.32 -20.95 14.35
N VAL A 69 0.25 -19.94 13.69
CA VAL A 69 1.31 -20.13 12.70
C VAL A 69 2.52 -20.55 13.51
N LYS A 70 2.55 -21.83 13.91
CA LYS A 70 3.83 -22.49 14.11
C LYS A 70 4.52 -22.39 12.76
N PRO A 71 5.63 -21.66 12.65
CA PRO A 71 6.41 -21.74 11.44
C PRO A 71 6.99 -23.15 11.47
N ASP A 72 6.31 -24.11 10.83
CA ASP A 72 6.95 -25.33 10.39
C ASP A 72 7.97 -24.89 9.33
N GLU A 73 9.11 -24.38 9.80
CA GLU A 73 10.29 -23.97 9.01
C GLU A 73 10.79 -25.09 8.10
N LYS A 74 10.28 -26.33 8.27
CA LYS A 74 10.69 -27.51 7.51
C LYS A 74 9.92 -27.75 6.22
N ASP A 75 8.70 -27.21 6.04
CA ASP A 75 7.84 -27.58 4.90
C ASP A 75 7.46 -26.43 3.95
N CYS A 76 7.86 -25.19 4.24
CA CYS A 76 7.69 -24.08 3.30
C CYS A 76 8.98 -23.85 2.49
N PRO A 77 9.07 -24.31 1.23
CA PRO A 77 10.24 -24.01 0.42
C PRO A 77 10.48 -22.50 0.32
N PRO A 78 11.76 -22.05 0.22
CA PRO A 78 12.18 -20.64 0.33
C PRO A 78 11.64 -19.71 -0.78
N ASN A 79 10.73 -20.20 -1.61
CA ASN A 79 10.11 -19.50 -2.73
C ASN A 79 8.59 -19.78 -2.85
N MET A 80 7.93 -20.34 -1.81
CA MET A 80 6.50 -20.65 -1.86
C MET A 80 5.65 -19.44 -2.26
N SER A 81 5.92 -18.26 -1.74
CA SER A 81 5.21 -17.03 -2.13
C SER A 81 5.34 -16.73 -3.63
N GLY A 82 6.55 -16.89 -4.19
CA GLY A 82 6.81 -16.73 -5.61
C GLY A 82 6.16 -17.81 -6.48
N ILE A 83 6.06 -19.05 -5.98
CA ILE A 83 5.39 -20.16 -6.66
C ILE A 83 3.87 -19.94 -6.65
N CYS A 84 3.28 -19.61 -5.50
CA CYS A 84 1.87 -19.30 -5.37
C CYS A 84 1.46 -18.14 -6.28
N ASN A 85 2.24 -17.06 -6.33
CA ASN A 85 1.98 -15.93 -7.23
C ASN A 85 2.13 -16.27 -8.72
N LYS A 86 2.91 -17.29 -9.07
CA LYS A 86 3.03 -17.80 -10.46
C LYS A 86 1.93 -18.78 -10.82
N ALA A 87 1.44 -19.55 -9.85
CA ALA A 87 0.35 -20.50 -10.03
C ALA A 87 -1.01 -19.79 -10.05
N LEU A 88 -1.15 -18.68 -9.32
CA LEU A 88 -2.30 -17.79 -9.38
C LEU A 88 -2.25 -16.99 -10.68
N ASP A 89 -3.22 -17.21 -11.57
CA ASP A 89 -3.46 -16.30 -12.69
C ASP A 89 -4.29 -15.08 -12.22
N GLY A 90 -3.71 -14.33 -11.29
CA GLY A 90 -4.39 -13.21 -10.68
C GLY A 90 -3.54 -12.52 -9.61
N ILE A 91 -4.21 -11.65 -8.87
CA ILE A 91 -3.62 -10.83 -7.81
C ILE A 91 -4.29 -11.15 -6.49
N VAL A 92 -3.55 -10.97 -5.40
CA VAL A 92 -4.12 -11.00 -4.05
C VAL A 92 -4.27 -9.56 -3.59
N LEU A 93 -5.46 -9.20 -3.12
CA LEU A 93 -5.80 -7.88 -2.61
C LEU A 93 -6.46 -8.03 -1.25
N ILE A 94 -6.03 -7.26 -0.26
CA ILE A 94 -6.66 -7.18 1.05
C ILE A 94 -7.05 -5.73 1.29
N THR A 95 -8.31 -5.51 1.63
CA THR A 95 -8.86 -4.20 1.94
C THR A 95 -9.51 -4.19 3.32
N THR A 96 -9.62 -3.01 3.92
CA THR A 96 -10.51 -2.81 5.08
C THR A 96 -11.98 -2.78 4.63
N ALA A 97 -12.91 -2.85 5.60
CA ALA A 97 -14.34 -2.65 5.34
C ALA A 97 -14.65 -1.25 4.76
N ASP A 98 -13.80 -0.27 5.07
CA ASP A 98 -13.89 1.09 4.51
C ASP A 98 -13.33 1.19 3.09
N GLY A 99 -12.70 0.13 2.57
CA GLY A 99 -12.12 0.09 1.23
C GLY A 99 -10.68 0.61 1.13
N ASP A 100 -9.96 0.76 2.25
CA ASP A 100 -8.53 1.05 2.20
C ASP A 100 -7.76 -0.21 1.79
N ILE A 101 -6.90 -0.11 0.78
CA ILE A 101 -6.00 -1.20 0.38
C ILE A 101 -4.89 -1.32 1.42
N ILE A 102 -4.84 -2.44 2.14
CA ILE A 102 -3.77 -2.67 3.13
C ILE A 102 -2.68 -3.59 2.58
N PHE A 103 -3.02 -4.51 1.68
CA PHE A 103 -2.06 -5.37 1.00
C PHE A 103 -2.48 -5.58 -0.45
N ILE A 104 -1.49 -5.64 -1.34
CA ILE A 104 -1.68 -6.10 -2.70
C ILE A 104 -0.42 -6.84 -3.16
N SER A 105 -0.55 -7.88 -3.98
CA SER A 105 0.61 -8.64 -4.47
C SER A 105 1.45 -7.87 -5.49
N GLU A 106 2.77 -8.11 -5.50
CA GLU A 106 3.73 -7.39 -6.35
C GLU A 106 3.47 -7.56 -7.86
N ASN A 107 2.85 -8.68 -8.25
CA ASN A 107 2.51 -8.98 -9.63
C ASN A 107 1.41 -8.06 -10.21
N ILE A 108 0.77 -7.20 -9.41
CA ILE A 108 -0.20 -6.20 -9.89
C ILE A 108 0.34 -5.34 -11.04
N SER A 109 1.63 -5.03 -11.01
CA SER A 109 2.32 -4.26 -12.03
C SER A 109 2.21 -4.90 -13.42
N SER A 110 2.22 -6.24 -13.50
CA SER A 110 2.04 -6.98 -14.74
C SER A 110 0.59 -7.00 -15.24
N TYR A 111 -0.39 -6.92 -14.34
CA TYR A 111 -1.81 -7.01 -14.69
C TYR A 111 -2.43 -5.65 -15.02
N LEU A 112 -2.13 -4.62 -14.21
CA LEU A 112 -2.72 -3.27 -14.33
C LEU A 112 -1.71 -2.19 -14.68
N GLY A 113 -0.40 -2.46 -14.64
CA GLY A 113 0.63 -1.44 -14.87
C GLY A 113 0.84 -0.46 -13.70
N LEU A 114 0.25 -0.73 -12.54
CA LEU A 114 0.33 0.09 -11.33
C LEU A 114 1.36 -0.48 -10.34
N SER A 115 2.04 0.40 -9.61
CA SER A 115 2.98 -0.02 -8.56
C SER A 115 2.24 -0.41 -7.28
N GLN A 116 2.68 -1.50 -6.63
CA GLN A 116 2.18 -1.91 -5.31
C GLN A 116 2.29 -0.76 -4.29
N ILE A 117 3.39 -0.01 -4.33
CA ILE A 117 3.68 1.10 -3.41
C ILE A 117 2.69 2.27 -3.58
N ASP A 118 2.24 2.50 -4.81
CA ASP A 118 1.29 3.56 -5.12
C ASP A 118 -0.14 3.19 -4.68
N LEU A 119 -0.44 1.90 -4.56
CA LEU A 119 -1.75 1.38 -4.22
C LEU A 119 -1.97 1.20 -2.71
N ILE A 120 -0.95 0.74 -1.98
CA ILE A 120 -1.09 0.48 -0.54
C ILE A 120 -1.39 1.76 0.22
N GLY A 121 -2.39 1.72 1.09
CA GLY A 121 -2.88 2.84 1.89
C GLY A 121 -3.79 3.80 1.15
N GLN A 122 -4.08 3.54 -0.14
CA GLN A 122 -5.10 4.29 -0.89
C GLN A 122 -6.44 3.56 -0.85
N SER A 123 -7.50 4.32 -1.13
CA SER A 123 -8.83 3.74 -1.25
C SER A 123 -9.01 3.00 -2.59
N ILE A 124 -9.54 1.78 -2.55
CA ILE A 124 -9.86 0.99 -3.75
C ILE A 124 -10.82 1.73 -4.69
N TYR A 125 -11.68 2.60 -4.15
CA TYR A 125 -12.63 3.38 -4.94
C TYR A 125 -11.91 4.37 -5.89
N GLU A 126 -10.69 4.83 -5.58
CA GLU A 126 -9.91 5.67 -6.50
C GLU A 126 -9.51 4.95 -7.78
N PHE A 127 -9.44 3.62 -7.73
CA PHE A 127 -9.02 2.75 -8.84
C PHE A 127 -10.19 2.01 -9.48
N ALA A 128 -11.30 1.83 -8.77
CA ALA A 128 -12.52 1.25 -9.31
C ALA A 128 -13.25 2.23 -10.26
N HIS A 129 -13.98 1.68 -11.22
CA HIS A 129 -14.89 2.45 -12.08
C HIS A 129 -16.07 3.01 -11.28
N LEU A 130 -16.47 4.26 -11.55
CA LEU A 130 -17.50 4.97 -10.79
C LEU A 130 -18.84 4.20 -10.72
N CYS A 131 -19.23 3.53 -11.81
CA CYS A 131 -20.45 2.73 -11.84
C CYS A 131 -20.39 1.47 -10.95
N ASP A 132 -19.19 0.99 -10.62
CA ASP A 132 -18.99 -0.26 -9.85
C ASP A 132 -18.74 0.05 -8.36
N GLN A 133 -18.45 1.31 -8.01
CA GLN A 133 -18.13 1.71 -6.63
C GLN A 133 -19.29 1.46 -5.65
N ALA A 134 -20.53 1.66 -6.09
CA ALA A 134 -21.70 1.45 -5.22
C ALA A 134 -21.86 -0.03 -4.85
N GLU A 135 -21.73 -0.92 -5.83
CA GLU A 135 -21.79 -2.37 -5.63
C GLU A 135 -20.61 -2.86 -4.78
N LEU A 136 -19.40 -2.41 -5.09
CA LEU A 136 -18.20 -2.74 -4.30
C LEU A 136 -18.35 -2.32 -2.84
N LYS A 137 -18.88 -1.13 -2.58
CA LYS A 137 -19.09 -0.63 -1.21
C LYS A 137 -20.12 -1.47 -0.45
N ASP A 138 -21.21 -1.85 -1.10
CA ASP A 138 -22.22 -2.72 -0.49
C ASP A 138 -21.61 -4.08 -0.11
N ILE A 139 -20.82 -4.66 -1.02
CA ILE A 139 -20.14 -5.95 -0.79
C ILE A 139 -19.17 -5.87 0.39
N LEU A 140 -18.38 -4.79 0.50
CA LEU A 140 -17.39 -4.60 1.57
C LEU A 140 -18.00 -4.29 2.94
N THR A 141 -19.15 -3.60 2.97
CA THR A 141 -19.81 -3.18 4.22
C THR A 141 -20.83 -4.19 4.72
N ASN A 142 -21.36 -5.04 3.84
CA ASN A 142 -22.36 -6.03 4.20
C ASN A 142 -21.75 -7.10 5.13
N LYS A 143 -22.31 -7.17 6.34
CA LYS A 143 -21.87 -7.99 7.48
C LYS A 143 -22.31 -9.46 7.41
N ASP A 144 -22.60 -9.99 6.23
CA ASP A 144 -22.72 -11.43 6.00
C ASP A 144 -21.34 -12.08 6.13
N ILE A 145 -20.84 -12.11 7.38
CA ILE A 145 -19.52 -12.58 7.79
C ILE A 145 -19.48 -14.09 7.56
N GLY A 146 -18.73 -14.52 6.55
CA GLY A 146 -18.46 -15.93 6.27
C GLY A 146 -18.94 -16.41 4.90
N GLU A 147 -19.66 -15.61 4.13
CA GLU A 147 -20.06 -15.99 2.79
C GLU A 147 -19.04 -15.55 1.74
N GLN A 148 -18.60 -16.49 0.91
CA GLN A 148 -17.71 -16.20 -0.21
C GLN A 148 -18.49 -15.44 -1.29
N LYS A 149 -18.12 -14.18 -1.52
CA LYS A 149 -18.75 -13.32 -2.54
C LYS A 149 -17.90 -13.33 -3.81
N SER A 150 -18.57 -13.47 -4.96
CA SER A 150 -17.97 -13.38 -6.29
C SER A 150 -18.64 -12.24 -7.04
N PHE A 151 -17.84 -11.31 -7.56
CA PHE A 151 -18.32 -10.12 -8.24
C PHE A 151 -17.25 -9.63 -9.22
N PHE A 152 -17.64 -8.73 -10.13
CA PHE A 152 -16.74 -8.14 -11.10
C PHE A 152 -16.56 -6.66 -10.78
N VAL A 153 -15.32 -6.17 -10.83
CA VAL A 153 -15.02 -4.74 -10.69
C VAL A 153 -14.08 -4.33 -11.78
N ARG A 154 -14.43 -3.26 -12.49
CA ARG A 154 -13.54 -2.64 -13.45
C ARG A 154 -12.53 -1.78 -12.72
N MET A 155 -11.26 -2.13 -12.86
CA MET A 155 -10.12 -1.44 -12.26
C MET A 155 -9.38 -0.60 -13.30
N LYS A 156 -8.82 0.54 -12.87
CA LYS A 156 -7.91 1.35 -13.70
C LYS A 156 -6.67 0.53 -14.06
N CYS A 157 -6.35 0.54 -15.34
CA CYS A 157 -5.23 -0.14 -15.96
C CYS A 157 -4.45 0.87 -16.80
N THR A 158 -3.18 1.06 -16.45
CA THR A 158 -2.23 1.88 -17.22
C THR A 158 -1.51 1.08 -18.29
N LEU A 159 -1.71 -0.23 -18.35
CA LEU A 159 -1.15 -1.07 -19.41
C LEU A 159 -2.03 -0.98 -20.66
N THR A 160 -1.46 -0.48 -21.76
CA THR A 160 -2.14 -0.47 -23.06
C THR A 160 -2.07 -1.85 -23.72
N ASN A 161 -2.96 -2.11 -24.69
CA ASN A 161 -2.94 -3.34 -25.51
C ASN A 161 -1.63 -3.58 -26.28
N LYS A 162 -0.74 -2.57 -26.34
CA LYS A 162 0.60 -2.65 -26.94
C LYS A 162 1.72 -2.79 -25.91
N GLY A 163 1.39 -3.06 -24.64
CA GLY A 163 2.34 -3.23 -23.54
C GLY A 163 3.02 -1.95 -23.05
N ARG A 164 2.59 -0.77 -23.52
CA ARG A 164 3.12 0.52 -23.04
C ARG A 164 2.34 0.99 -21.81
N ASN A 165 3.06 1.55 -20.84
CA ASN A 165 2.47 2.13 -19.63
C ASN A 165 2.06 3.60 -19.90
N VAL A 166 0.84 3.97 -19.52
CA VAL A 166 0.31 5.35 -19.61
C VAL A 166 0.12 5.95 -18.23
N ASN A 167 0.02 7.28 -18.12
CA ASN A 167 -0.27 7.91 -16.85
C ASN A 167 -1.65 7.46 -16.32
N LEU A 168 -1.83 7.41 -15.00
CA LEU A 168 -3.08 7.07 -14.33
C LEU A 168 -4.29 7.90 -14.83
N LYS A 169 -4.08 9.17 -15.24
CA LYS A 169 -5.14 10.02 -15.83
C LYS A 169 -5.64 9.52 -17.19
N SER A 170 -4.83 8.76 -17.90
CA SER A 170 -5.13 8.18 -19.21
C SER A 170 -5.36 6.67 -19.13
N ALA A 171 -5.46 6.12 -17.91
CA ALA A 171 -5.71 4.71 -17.69
C ALA A 171 -7.07 4.31 -18.27
N SER A 172 -7.10 3.14 -18.92
CA SER A 172 -8.34 2.48 -19.31
C SER A 172 -8.89 1.64 -18.15
N TYR A 173 -10.13 1.18 -18.26
CA TYR A 173 -10.71 0.27 -17.27
C TYR A 173 -10.68 -1.17 -17.79
N LYS A 174 -10.20 -2.10 -16.95
CA LYS A 174 -10.15 -3.54 -17.23
C LYS A 174 -11.03 -4.27 -16.20
N ALA A 175 -11.91 -5.13 -16.69
CA ALA A 175 -12.72 -6.05 -15.88
C ALA A 175 -11.93 -7.33 -15.59
#